data_AF-A0A661V091-F1
#
_entry.id   AF-A0A661V091-F1
#
_cell.length_a   1.000
_cell.length_b   1.000
_cell.length_c   1.000
_cell.angle_alpha   90.00
_cell.angle_beta   90.00
_cell.angle_gamma   90.00
#
_symmetry.space_group_name_H-M   'P 1'
#
loop_
_entity.id
_entity.type
_entity.pdbx_description
1 polymer ?
#
loop_
_entity_poly.entity_id
_entity_poly.type
_entity_poly.pdbx_seq_one_letter_code
_entity_poly.pdbx_strand_id
1 'polypeptide(L)'
;MKEPLIFRRDDCLSHDQAMYWKDLLYRTVKVGTEVEFAMPKGVKKENFLPPLVEALQPTKDLTNLGQYGVLDVVSEHCGIEIQIIGRQPYYPALMEQYHAILDPLVAQGVRARPTCGLHYHTLTIGLSEPVPEIILANVWNLTRRYAPNLRFLTSAGSSGESLCRRRNYTSHLEMVKLTPGVMSMIQIQRHLRDSKRVPEHQNFLNLEHVTFDDDGAVLDFHLEFRFPDADLSPTSIVAKMFLFLAILLKAVEMSQYGVIHVGRVREWRRKVELLDMLSNNDGNLATSDTSRITPEIIDELRAGCRELLELLKPVFVRFARASGEGSEEHPAFEVLSLLAETPLSLLRASGRSWSEIEQLLSERAAITSGNEWDKSDRRLIRAIELAELTGHTAPEAWKWEAARELFLTPQELEKRLERLDSWRGLKWDAGLGTMVFLG
;
A
#
# COMPACT_ATOMS: atom_id res chain seq x y z
N MET A 1 9.19 -18.70 1.90
CA MET A 1 9.35 -18.95 3.36
C MET A 1 9.97 -20.33 3.60
N LYS A 2 11.07 -20.44 4.35
CA LYS A 2 11.52 -21.73 4.91
C LYS A 2 10.81 -21.89 6.26
N GLU A 3 9.77 -22.72 6.31
CA GLU A 3 8.91 -23.10 7.46
C GLU A 3 8.44 -21.94 8.38
N PRO A 4 7.19 -21.45 8.24
CA PRO A 4 6.67 -20.45 9.15
C PRO A 4 6.49 -21.02 10.55
N LEU A 5 7.06 -20.34 11.55
CA LEU A 5 6.72 -20.55 12.95
C LEU A 5 5.41 -19.83 13.24
N ILE A 6 4.43 -20.53 13.81
CA ILE A 6 3.08 -20.00 14.06
C ILE A 6 2.71 -20.27 15.52
N PHE A 7 2.24 -19.23 16.20
CA PHE A 7 1.62 -19.38 17.52
C PHE A 7 0.16 -19.80 17.32
N ARG A 8 -0.21 -20.95 17.88
CA ARG A 8 -1.61 -21.36 17.91
C ARG A 8 -2.39 -20.38 18.80
N ARG A 9 -3.54 -19.94 18.31
CA ARG A 9 -4.54 -19.22 19.10
C ARG A 9 -5.90 -19.88 18.89
N ASP A 10 -6.80 -19.71 19.84
CA ASP A 10 -8.13 -20.31 19.79
C ASP A 10 -9.10 -19.51 18.91
N ASP A 11 -8.72 -18.30 18.49
CA ASP A 11 -9.48 -17.39 17.62
C ASP A 11 -9.03 -17.46 16.14
N CYS A 12 -8.47 -18.60 15.70
CA CYS A 12 -8.15 -18.82 14.29
C CYS A 12 -9.41 -18.73 13.41
N LEU A 13 -9.27 -18.12 12.23
CA LEU A 13 -10.35 -18.07 11.25
C LEU A 13 -10.51 -19.42 10.53
N SER A 14 -11.74 -19.82 10.25
CA SER A 14 -11.99 -20.85 9.25
C SER A 14 -11.62 -20.34 7.84
N HIS A 15 -11.54 -21.25 6.88
CA HIS A 15 -11.32 -20.88 5.48
C HIS A 15 -12.37 -19.89 4.96
N ASP A 16 -13.64 -20.18 5.22
CA ASP A 16 -14.77 -19.35 4.78
C ASP A 16 -14.75 -17.97 5.46
N GLN A 17 -14.42 -17.92 6.75
CA GLN A 17 -14.25 -16.65 7.47
C GLN A 17 -13.09 -15.82 6.89
N ALA A 18 -11.97 -16.45 6.58
CA ALA A 18 -10.83 -15.74 5.99
C ALA A 18 -11.14 -15.20 4.59
N MET A 19 -11.85 -15.98 3.76
CA MET A 19 -12.33 -15.51 2.45
C MET A 19 -13.29 -14.33 2.59
N TYR A 20 -14.26 -14.45 3.50
CA TYR A 20 -15.21 -13.39 3.83
C TYR A 20 -14.51 -12.10 4.25
N TRP A 21 -13.63 -12.15 5.26
CA TRP A 21 -12.92 -10.99 5.76
C TRP A 21 -11.99 -10.37 4.72
N LYS A 22 -11.34 -11.20 3.90
CA LYS A 22 -10.46 -10.72 2.83
C LYS A 22 -11.25 -9.96 1.76
N ASP A 23 -12.44 -10.44 1.41
CA ASP A 23 -13.32 -9.79 0.46
C ASP A 23 -13.94 -8.51 1.01
N LEU A 24 -14.43 -8.56 2.24
CA LEU A 24 -15.02 -7.41 2.92
C LEU A 24 -13.99 -6.29 3.09
N LEU A 25 -12.82 -6.59 3.67
CA LEU A 25 -11.77 -5.59 3.88
C LEU A 25 -11.22 -5.04 2.57
N TYR A 26 -11.10 -5.85 1.51
CA TYR A 26 -10.71 -5.33 0.19
C TYR A 26 -11.70 -4.29 -0.36
N ARG A 27 -13.00 -4.42 -0.04
CA ARG A 27 -14.06 -3.53 -0.51
C ARG A 27 -14.24 -2.29 0.37
N THR A 28 -13.99 -2.41 1.66
CA THR A 28 -14.31 -1.38 2.66
C THR A 28 -13.10 -0.58 3.13
N VAL A 29 -11.89 -1.14 3.06
CA VAL A 29 -10.68 -0.46 3.49
C VAL A 29 -10.41 0.72 2.57
N LYS A 30 -10.26 1.88 3.20
CA LYS A 30 -9.77 3.10 2.60
C LYS A 30 -8.32 3.29 3.04
N VAL A 31 -7.50 3.88 2.16
CA VAL A 31 -6.12 4.26 2.49
C VAL A 31 -5.98 5.77 2.32
N GLY A 32 -5.77 6.47 3.43
CA GLY A 32 -5.48 7.92 3.46
C GLY A 32 -3.99 8.18 3.71
N THR A 33 -3.53 9.40 3.44
CA THR A 33 -2.14 9.78 3.71
C THR A 33 -2.01 11.15 4.34
N GLU A 34 -0.91 11.33 5.07
CA GLU A 34 -0.42 12.63 5.51
C GLU A 34 0.92 12.86 4.81
N VAL A 35 0.94 13.78 3.84
CA VAL A 35 2.13 14.09 3.06
C VAL A 35 2.79 15.34 3.65
N GLU A 36 3.92 15.16 4.32
CA GLU A 36 4.68 16.27 4.88
C GLU A 36 5.83 16.71 3.97
N PHE A 37 6.01 18.02 3.85
CA PHE A 37 7.14 18.60 3.13
C PHE A 37 7.56 19.94 3.72
N ALA A 38 8.81 20.31 3.46
CA ALA A 38 9.29 21.65 3.74
C ALA A 38 9.06 22.58 2.55
N MET A 39 8.69 23.82 2.85
CA MET A 39 8.55 24.88 1.87
C MET A 39 9.85 25.11 1.06
N PRO A 40 9.75 25.73 -0.12
CA PRO A 40 10.92 26.10 -0.90
C PRO A 40 11.87 27.00 -0.09
N LYS A 41 13.18 26.90 -0.38
CA LYS A 41 14.19 27.61 0.41
C LYS A 41 14.00 29.12 0.31
N GLY A 42 13.92 29.81 1.45
CA GLY A 42 13.78 31.27 1.51
C GLY A 42 12.35 31.80 1.33
N VAL A 43 11.37 30.93 1.08
CA VAL A 43 9.97 31.32 0.97
C VAL A 43 9.33 31.42 2.35
N LYS A 44 8.63 32.53 2.61
CA LYS A 44 7.86 32.74 3.84
C LYS A 44 6.53 31.99 3.78
N LYS A 45 6.10 31.45 4.93
CA LYS A 45 4.84 30.71 5.06
C LYS A 45 3.63 31.53 4.62
N GLU A 46 3.59 32.82 4.94
CA GLU A 46 2.50 33.73 4.53
C GLU A 46 2.32 33.80 3.00
N ASN A 47 3.39 33.55 2.23
CA ASN A 47 3.37 33.64 0.78
C ASN A 47 3.15 32.29 0.09
N PHE A 48 3.19 31.19 0.84
CA PHE A 48 3.10 29.84 0.30
C PHE A 48 1.81 29.13 0.71
N LEU A 49 1.44 29.22 2.00
CA LEU A 49 0.30 28.48 2.53
C LEU A 49 -1.06 28.95 1.96
N PRO A 50 -1.38 30.26 1.86
CA PRO A 50 -2.67 30.68 1.32
C PRO A 50 -2.89 30.25 -0.15
N PRO A 51 -1.92 30.45 -1.08
CA PRO A 51 -2.06 29.94 -2.45
C PRO A 51 -2.20 28.43 -2.53
N LEU A 52 -1.51 27.69 -1.65
CA LEU A 52 -1.64 26.23 -1.58
C LEU A 52 -3.05 25.80 -1.16
N VAL A 53 -3.59 26.43 -0.11
CA VAL A 53 -4.96 26.17 0.37
C VAL A 53 -5.99 26.51 -0.70
N GLU A 54 -5.80 27.62 -1.42
CA GLU A 54 -6.66 28.01 -2.54
C GLU A 54 -6.62 26.99 -3.68
N ALA A 55 -5.42 26.49 -4.01
CA ALA A 55 -5.23 25.51 -5.08
C ALA A 55 -5.81 24.13 -4.73
N LEU A 56 -5.62 23.66 -3.51
CA LEU A 56 -6.04 22.32 -3.07
C LEU A 56 -7.49 22.26 -2.57
N GLN A 57 -8.08 23.40 -2.20
CA GLN A 57 -9.46 23.52 -1.73
C GLN A 57 -9.82 22.47 -0.65
N PRO A 58 -9.11 22.45 0.49
CA PRO A 58 -9.35 21.47 1.55
C PRO A 58 -10.79 21.56 2.05
N THR A 59 -11.47 20.42 2.17
CA THR A 59 -12.90 20.40 2.49
C THR A 59 -13.19 20.57 3.97
N LYS A 60 -12.24 20.20 4.83
CA LYS A 60 -12.38 20.11 6.30
C LYS A 60 -13.58 19.26 6.74
N ASP A 61 -14.00 18.35 5.86
CA ASP A 61 -15.16 17.49 6.04
C ASP A 61 -14.84 16.11 5.46
N LEU A 62 -14.73 15.12 6.36
CA LEU A 62 -14.45 13.72 6.00
C LEU A 62 -15.51 13.10 5.09
N THR A 63 -16.71 13.68 5.02
CA THR A 63 -17.82 13.21 4.17
C THR A 63 -17.80 13.84 2.78
N ASN A 64 -17.03 14.90 2.58
CA ASN A 64 -16.88 15.59 1.31
C ASN A 64 -15.45 15.42 0.77
N LEU A 65 -15.31 14.62 -0.29
CA LEU A 65 -14.01 14.37 -0.91
C LEU A 65 -13.45 15.59 -1.64
N GLY A 66 -14.27 16.57 -2.03
CA GLY A 66 -13.82 17.67 -2.88
C GLY A 66 -13.16 17.20 -4.17
N GLN A 67 -12.41 18.08 -4.83
CA GLN A 67 -11.73 17.74 -6.09
C GLN A 67 -10.56 16.76 -5.86
N TYR A 68 -9.68 17.08 -4.91
CA TYR A 68 -8.42 16.36 -4.71
C TYR A 68 -8.43 15.40 -3.52
N GLY A 69 -9.55 15.24 -2.81
CA GLY A 69 -9.56 14.40 -1.59
C GLY A 69 -8.84 15.01 -0.40
N VAL A 70 -8.47 16.30 -0.44
CA VAL A 70 -7.71 16.95 0.63
C VAL A 70 -8.66 17.33 1.77
N LEU A 71 -8.42 16.78 2.96
CA LEU A 71 -9.15 17.11 4.18
C LEU A 71 -8.71 18.47 4.71
N ASP A 72 -7.41 18.63 4.94
CA ASP A 72 -6.84 19.86 5.49
C ASP A 72 -5.39 20.04 5.03
N VAL A 73 -4.89 21.27 5.17
CA VAL A 73 -3.50 21.65 4.96
C VAL A 73 -2.99 22.27 6.25
N VAL A 74 -2.26 21.48 7.03
CA VAL A 74 -1.81 21.84 8.38
C VAL A 74 -0.38 22.32 8.32
N SER A 75 -0.04 23.32 9.14
CA SER A 75 1.35 23.72 9.30
C SER A 75 1.89 23.18 10.61
N GLU A 76 2.92 22.37 10.49
CA GLU A 76 3.63 21.77 11.60
C GLU A 76 4.96 22.48 11.87
N HIS A 77 5.58 22.17 13.01
CA HIS A 77 6.90 22.71 13.37
C HIS A 77 7.99 22.45 12.32
N CYS A 78 7.84 21.38 11.53
CA CYS A 78 8.85 20.90 10.60
C CYS A 78 8.56 21.25 9.12
N GLY A 79 7.35 21.72 8.80
CA GLY A 79 6.90 21.88 7.42
C GLY A 79 5.39 22.16 7.28
N ILE A 80 4.86 21.72 6.14
CA ILE A 80 3.43 21.71 5.83
C ILE A 80 3.04 20.25 5.63
N GLU A 81 1.89 19.86 6.17
CA GLU A 81 1.27 18.56 6.01
C GLU A 81 -0.01 18.72 5.18
N ILE A 82 -0.16 17.89 4.16
CA ILE A 82 -1.43 17.74 3.44
C ILE A 82 -2.07 16.44 3.92
N GLN A 83 -3.25 16.57 4.52
CA GLN A 83 -4.04 15.43 4.98
C GLN A 83 -5.01 15.04 3.85
N ILE A 84 -4.87 13.81 3.35
CA ILE A 84 -5.64 13.30 2.22
C ILE A 84 -6.61 12.22 2.72
N ILE A 85 -7.91 12.46 2.50
CA ILE A 85 -9.00 11.55 2.88
C ILE A 85 -8.79 10.20 2.19
N GLY A 86 -8.87 9.14 2.98
CA GLY A 86 -8.72 7.79 2.47
C GLY A 86 -9.77 7.42 1.44
N ARG A 87 -9.34 6.74 0.38
CA ARG A 87 -10.20 6.17 -0.66
C ARG A 87 -9.93 4.67 -0.79
N GLN A 88 -10.89 3.93 -1.34
CA GLN A 88 -10.63 2.56 -1.75
C GLN A 88 -9.52 2.58 -2.81
N PRO A 89 -8.43 1.82 -2.66
CA PRO A 89 -7.34 1.88 -3.61
C PRO A 89 -7.74 1.42 -5.02
N TYR A 90 -7.73 2.36 -5.97
CA TYR A 90 -7.86 2.10 -7.40
C TYR A 90 -6.75 2.85 -8.13
N TYR A 91 -5.84 2.10 -8.75
CA TYR A 91 -4.53 2.62 -9.16
C TYR A 91 -4.63 3.84 -10.09
N PRO A 92 -5.40 3.82 -11.20
CA PRO A 92 -5.46 4.97 -12.11
C PRO A 92 -5.99 6.25 -11.46
N ALA A 93 -7.05 6.15 -10.65
CA ALA A 93 -7.64 7.32 -9.98
C ALA A 93 -6.72 7.88 -8.89
N LEU A 94 -6.01 7.00 -8.17
CA LEU A 94 -5.00 7.44 -7.20
C LEU A 94 -3.82 8.11 -7.89
N MET A 95 -3.34 7.58 -9.02
CA MET A 95 -2.28 8.22 -9.79
C MET A 95 -2.69 9.63 -10.23
N GLU A 96 -3.85 9.79 -10.86
CA GLU A 96 -4.37 11.10 -11.26
C GLU A 96 -4.46 12.08 -10.07
N GLN A 97 -5.00 11.61 -8.95
CA GLN A 97 -5.14 12.42 -7.73
C GLN A 97 -3.78 12.86 -7.19
N TYR A 98 -2.81 11.96 -7.05
CA TYR A 98 -1.52 12.28 -6.43
C TYR A 98 -0.61 13.10 -7.36
N HIS A 99 -0.69 12.92 -8.69
CA HIS A 99 -0.05 13.82 -9.64
C HIS A 99 -0.61 15.25 -9.53
N ALA A 100 -1.94 15.39 -9.50
CA ALA A 100 -2.57 16.69 -9.38
C ALA A 100 -2.19 17.44 -8.09
N ILE A 101 -1.91 16.70 -7.00
CA ILE A 101 -1.47 17.28 -5.73
C ILE A 101 0.03 17.60 -5.74
N LEU A 102 0.89 16.68 -6.19
CA LEU A 102 2.34 16.77 -5.96
C LEU A 102 3.12 17.42 -7.10
N ASP A 103 2.70 17.28 -8.35
CA ASP A 103 3.44 17.86 -9.48
C ASP A 103 3.56 19.40 -9.35
N PRO A 104 2.49 20.14 -8.98
CA PRO A 104 2.60 21.57 -8.74
C PRO A 104 3.53 21.92 -7.57
N LEU A 105 3.57 21.08 -6.53
CA LEU A 105 4.43 21.29 -5.37
C LEU A 105 5.91 21.10 -5.73
N VAL A 106 6.22 20.02 -6.44
CA VAL A 106 7.57 19.73 -6.93
C VAL A 106 8.04 20.84 -7.88
N ALA A 107 7.18 21.30 -8.79
CA ALA A 107 7.47 22.42 -9.69
C ALA A 107 7.78 23.74 -8.93
N GLN A 108 7.13 23.95 -7.77
CA GLN A 108 7.40 25.08 -6.89
C GLN A 108 8.66 24.91 -6.01
N GLY A 109 9.31 23.74 -6.04
CA GLY A 109 10.55 23.48 -5.32
C GLY A 109 10.37 23.15 -3.84
N VAL A 110 9.26 22.50 -3.46
CA VAL A 110 9.13 21.91 -2.12
C VAL A 110 10.20 20.84 -1.87
N ARG A 111 10.46 20.52 -0.60
CA ARG A 111 11.59 19.68 -0.21
C ARG A 111 11.18 18.61 0.80
N ALA A 112 11.48 17.35 0.49
CA ALA A 112 11.46 16.27 1.47
C ALA A 112 12.65 16.39 2.43
N ARG A 113 12.40 16.93 3.64
CA ARG A 113 13.41 17.05 4.70
C ARG A 113 13.38 15.84 5.63
N PRO A 114 14.48 15.53 6.32
CA PRO A 114 14.53 14.47 7.33
C PRO A 114 13.58 14.63 8.52
N THR A 115 12.99 15.81 8.70
CA THR A 115 11.99 16.06 9.74
C THR A 115 10.57 15.86 9.26
N CYS A 116 10.38 15.61 7.96
CA CYS A 116 9.08 15.39 7.35
C CYS A 116 8.82 13.89 7.21
N GLY A 117 7.58 13.49 7.51
CA GLY A 117 7.08 12.14 7.33
C GLY A 117 6.21 11.93 6.11
N LEU A 118 5.87 10.67 5.91
CA LEU A 118 4.73 10.24 5.11
C LEU A 118 4.00 9.19 5.92
N HIS A 119 2.76 9.48 6.30
CA HIS A 119 1.96 8.55 7.10
C HIS A 119 0.85 7.96 6.24
N TYR A 120 0.56 6.68 6.47
CA TYR A 120 -0.52 5.98 5.79
C TYR A 120 -1.52 5.49 6.82
N HIS A 121 -2.78 5.83 6.61
CA HIS A 121 -3.88 5.34 7.42
C HIS A 121 -4.65 4.29 6.65
N THR A 122 -4.70 3.06 7.16
CA THR A 122 -5.64 2.02 6.71
C THR A 122 -6.83 2.02 7.64
N LEU A 123 -8.02 2.28 7.09
CA LEU A 123 -9.23 2.49 7.88
C LEU A 123 -10.47 1.86 7.25
N THR A 124 -11.36 1.31 8.09
CA THR A 124 -12.65 0.71 7.67
C THR A 124 -13.83 1.55 8.16
N ILE A 125 -13.94 2.79 7.66
CA ILE A 125 -15.01 3.71 8.08
C ILE A 125 -16.39 3.08 7.81
N GLY A 126 -17.21 2.99 8.87
CA GLY A 126 -18.60 2.52 8.75
C GLY A 126 -18.73 1.01 8.58
N LEU A 127 -17.69 0.24 8.92
CA LEU A 127 -17.79 -1.21 9.01
C LEU A 127 -18.81 -1.59 10.09
N SER A 128 -19.80 -2.40 9.73
CA SER A 128 -20.93 -2.73 10.62
C SER A 128 -20.60 -3.80 11.66
N GLU A 129 -19.45 -4.45 11.53
CA GLU A 129 -19.07 -5.59 12.35
C GLU A 129 -17.61 -5.46 12.84
N PRO A 130 -17.32 -5.89 14.08
CA PRO A 130 -15.97 -5.85 14.63
C PRO A 130 -15.02 -6.79 13.87
N VAL A 131 -13.81 -6.30 13.57
CA VAL A 131 -12.76 -7.11 12.93
C VAL A 131 -12.13 -8.05 13.97
N PRO A 132 -12.00 -9.37 13.71
CA PRO A 132 -11.34 -10.30 14.61
C PRO A 132 -9.93 -9.86 15.02
N GLU A 133 -9.63 -9.93 16.32
CA GLU A 133 -8.34 -9.49 16.89
C GLU A 133 -7.14 -10.13 16.19
N ILE A 134 -7.26 -11.42 15.82
CA ILE A 134 -6.20 -12.18 15.15
C ILE A 134 -5.72 -11.51 13.84
N ILE A 135 -6.60 -10.80 13.12
CA ILE A 135 -6.23 -10.08 11.91
C ILE A 135 -5.27 -8.94 12.27
N LEU A 136 -5.62 -8.14 13.28
CA LEU A 136 -4.76 -7.06 13.76
C LEU A 136 -3.44 -7.60 14.35
N ALA A 137 -3.49 -8.70 15.09
CA ALA A 137 -2.29 -9.38 15.61
C ALA A 137 -1.35 -9.84 14.49
N ASN A 138 -1.90 -10.35 13.38
CA ASN A 138 -1.11 -10.74 12.21
C ASN A 138 -0.60 -9.53 11.42
N VAL A 139 -1.33 -8.43 11.32
CA VAL A 139 -0.79 -7.16 10.76
C VAL A 139 0.41 -6.71 11.59
N TRP A 140 0.25 -6.64 12.91
CA TRP A 140 1.31 -6.26 13.83
C TRP A 140 2.56 -7.13 13.67
N ASN A 141 2.42 -8.45 13.64
CA ASN A 141 3.57 -9.35 13.50
C ASN A 141 4.16 -9.41 12.10
N LEU A 142 3.36 -9.23 11.04
CA LEU A 142 3.87 -9.15 9.68
C LEU A 142 4.72 -7.88 9.50
N THR A 143 4.24 -6.74 10.02
CA THR A 143 5.00 -5.49 10.09
C THR A 143 6.26 -5.65 10.91
N ARG A 144 6.20 -6.25 12.11
CA ARG A 144 7.39 -6.53 12.94
C ARG A 144 8.41 -7.40 12.22
N ARG A 145 7.94 -8.48 11.60
CA ARG A 145 8.80 -9.45 10.91
C ARG A 145 9.55 -8.80 9.77
N TYR A 146 8.95 -7.88 9.03
CA TYR A 146 9.60 -7.21 7.90
C TYR A 146 9.98 -5.76 8.18
N ALA A 147 9.97 -5.31 9.45
CA ALA A 147 10.23 -3.93 9.83
C ALA A 147 11.51 -3.31 9.22
N PRO A 148 12.69 -3.96 9.26
CA PRO A 148 13.88 -3.40 8.59
C PRO A 148 13.71 -3.29 7.07
N ASN A 149 13.05 -4.26 6.44
CA ASN A 149 12.82 -4.27 4.99
C ASN A 149 11.80 -3.20 4.59
N LEU A 150 10.72 -3.06 5.35
CA LEU A 150 9.73 -2.01 5.18
C LEU A 150 10.38 -0.63 5.33
N ARG A 151 11.18 -0.43 6.39
CA ARG A 151 11.92 0.80 6.62
C ARG A 151 12.85 1.14 5.45
N PHE A 152 13.58 0.15 4.95
CA PHE A 152 14.49 0.31 3.80
C PHE A 152 13.73 0.61 2.50
N LEU A 153 12.68 -0.18 2.19
CA LEU A 153 11.86 -0.02 0.99
C LEU A 153 11.17 1.34 0.92
N THR A 154 10.73 1.87 2.07
CA THR A 154 10.07 3.19 2.17
C THR A 154 11.02 4.31 2.58
N SER A 155 12.34 4.08 2.52
CA SER A 155 13.33 5.10 2.87
C SER A 155 13.51 6.12 1.74
N ALA A 156 13.69 7.38 2.11
CA ALA A 156 13.78 8.49 1.15
C ALA A 156 14.83 9.54 1.54
N GLY A 157 15.85 9.17 2.32
CA GLY A 157 17.00 10.01 2.62
C GLY A 157 17.78 10.46 1.38
N SER A 158 18.77 11.35 1.55
CA SER A 158 19.46 11.97 0.41
C SER A 158 20.96 11.66 0.32
N SER A 159 21.50 10.81 1.19
CA SER A 159 22.91 10.39 1.14
C SER A 159 23.08 9.01 1.76
N GLY A 160 24.18 8.31 1.45
CA GLY A 160 24.46 6.97 1.98
C GLY A 160 24.59 6.92 3.51
N GLU A 161 24.99 8.03 4.12
CA GLU A 161 25.15 8.18 5.58
C GLU A 161 23.84 8.63 6.27
N SER A 162 22.80 8.94 5.50
CA SER A 162 21.49 9.35 6.00
C SER A 162 20.35 8.82 5.13
N LEU A 163 20.27 7.50 4.95
CA LEU A 163 19.25 6.86 4.13
C LEU A 163 17.83 7.06 4.67
N CYS A 164 17.69 7.27 5.97
CA CYS A 164 16.43 7.24 6.69
C CYS A 164 16.25 8.46 7.60
N ARG A 165 14.99 8.90 7.83
CA ARG A 165 14.70 9.87 8.91
C ARG A 165 15.07 9.34 10.30
N ARG A 166 15.24 10.25 11.27
CA ARG A 166 15.61 9.88 12.65
C ARG A 166 14.49 9.14 13.39
N ARG A 167 14.87 8.32 14.36
CA ARG A 167 13.96 7.46 15.13
C ARG A 167 12.89 8.21 15.94
N ASN A 168 13.17 9.44 16.37
CA ASN A 168 12.23 10.26 17.17
C ASN A 168 10.93 10.63 16.44
N TYR A 169 10.79 10.28 15.16
CA TYR A 169 9.56 10.46 14.40
C TYR A 169 8.94 9.14 13.94
N THR A 170 9.62 8.01 14.20
CA THR A 170 9.25 6.66 13.72
C THR A 170 10.00 5.59 14.53
N SER A 171 9.72 5.51 15.82
CA SER A 171 10.39 4.65 16.77
C SER A 171 9.82 3.24 16.76
N HIS A 172 10.70 2.26 16.55
CA HIS A 172 10.39 0.84 16.62
C HIS A 172 10.58 0.24 18.03
N LEU A 173 11.05 1.04 18.99
CA LEU A 173 11.59 0.55 20.26
C LEU A 173 10.61 -0.23 21.13
N GLU A 174 9.33 0.15 21.11
CA GLU A 174 8.26 -0.60 21.77
C GLU A 174 7.79 -1.76 20.89
N MET A 175 7.55 -1.49 19.60
CA MET A 175 7.05 -2.47 18.63
C MET A 175 7.90 -3.76 18.62
N VAL A 176 9.23 -3.67 18.70
CA VAL A 176 10.08 -4.88 18.70
C VAL A 176 9.90 -5.76 19.94
N LYS A 177 9.46 -5.19 21.08
CA LYS A 177 9.31 -5.92 22.34
C LYS A 177 7.91 -6.54 22.52
N LEU A 178 6.89 -5.84 22.04
CA LEU A 178 5.50 -6.20 22.28
C LEU A 178 5.03 -7.27 21.28
N THR A 179 4.59 -8.42 21.78
CA THR A 179 4.25 -9.58 20.94
C THR A 179 2.84 -10.11 21.20
N PRO A 180 2.02 -10.29 20.15
CA PRO A 180 0.66 -10.80 20.29
C PRO A 180 0.60 -12.31 20.57
N GLY A 181 1.76 -12.97 20.70
CA GLY A 181 1.85 -14.35 21.20
C GLY A 181 1.75 -14.46 22.73
N VAL A 182 1.87 -13.34 23.47
CA VAL A 182 1.75 -13.33 24.96
C VAL A 182 0.91 -12.15 25.48
N MET A 183 0.43 -11.29 24.58
CA MET A 183 -0.35 -10.08 24.91
C MET A 183 -1.52 -9.99 23.94
N SER A 184 -2.67 -9.49 24.36
CA SER A 184 -3.72 -9.08 23.44
C SER A 184 -3.35 -7.75 22.76
N MET A 185 -3.98 -7.46 21.63
CA MET A 185 -3.80 -6.18 20.94
C MET A 185 -4.25 -4.98 21.78
N ILE A 186 -5.26 -5.15 22.65
CA ILE A 186 -5.64 -4.14 23.66
C ILE A 186 -4.48 -3.84 24.59
N GLN A 187 -3.81 -4.88 25.11
CA GLN A 187 -2.67 -4.71 26.00
C GLN A 187 -1.52 -4.03 25.27
N ILE A 188 -1.22 -4.44 24.03
CA ILE A 188 -0.20 -3.81 23.20
C ILE A 188 -0.51 -2.32 22.99
N GLN A 189 -1.74 -1.96 22.61
CA GLN A 189 -2.15 -0.57 22.44
C GLN A 189 -1.97 0.25 23.72
N ARG A 190 -2.43 -0.26 24.86
CA ARG A 190 -2.24 0.41 26.17
C ARG A 190 -0.77 0.63 26.48
N HIS A 191 0.08 -0.36 26.22
CA HIS A 191 1.53 -0.22 26.39
C HIS A 191 2.16 0.85 25.49
N LEU A 192 1.68 1.02 24.25
CA LEU A 192 2.14 2.09 23.36
C LEU A 192 1.71 3.46 23.89
N ARG A 193 0.45 3.60 24.30
CA ARG A 193 -0.12 4.84 24.86
C ARG A 193 0.57 5.27 26.15
N ASP A 194 0.84 4.32 27.04
CA ASP A 194 1.45 4.58 28.36
C ASP A 194 2.98 4.65 28.31
N SER A 195 3.62 4.46 27.14
CA SER A 195 5.07 4.46 27.03
C SER A 195 5.64 5.85 27.34
N LYS A 196 6.48 5.90 28.39
CA LYS A 196 7.31 7.08 28.70
C LYS A 196 8.56 7.19 27.82
N ARG A 197 8.85 6.15 27.03
CA ARG A 197 10.05 6.06 26.19
C ARG A 197 9.77 6.56 24.78
N VAL A 198 8.59 6.24 24.25
CA VAL A 198 8.17 6.57 22.89
C VAL A 198 6.79 7.20 22.97
N PRO A 199 6.65 8.50 22.64
CA PRO A 199 5.33 9.12 22.48
C PRO A 199 4.44 8.32 21.52
N GLU A 200 3.14 8.24 21.80
CA GLU A 200 2.18 7.41 21.05
C GLU A 200 2.26 7.65 19.52
N HIS A 201 2.18 8.93 19.11
CA HIS A 201 2.31 9.42 17.73
C HIS A 201 3.73 9.27 17.13
N GLN A 202 4.69 8.66 17.82
CA GLN A 202 6.04 8.40 17.27
C GLN A 202 6.27 6.92 17.07
N ASN A 203 5.30 6.05 17.37
CA ASN A 203 5.46 4.62 17.14
C ASN A 203 5.51 4.28 15.66
N PHE A 204 6.36 3.32 15.30
CA PHE A 204 6.55 2.81 13.93
C PHE A 204 5.22 2.40 13.27
N LEU A 205 4.38 1.69 14.03
CA LEU A 205 2.99 1.38 13.73
C LEU A 205 2.16 1.90 14.89
N ASN A 206 1.34 2.92 14.64
CA ASN A 206 0.52 3.55 15.66
C ASN A 206 -0.88 2.94 15.67
N LEU A 207 -1.39 2.72 16.89
CA LEU A 207 -2.69 2.11 17.18
C LEU A 207 -3.61 3.08 17.94
N GLU A 208 -3.27 4.37 18.02
CA GLU A 208 -3.97 5.39 18.82
C GLU A 208 -5.50 5.38 18.60
N HIS A 209 -5.92 5.26 17.34
CA HIS A 209 -7.33 5.32 16.93
C HIS A 209 -8.01 3.95 16.81
N VAL A 210 -7.30 2.86 17.15
CA VAL A 210 -7.93 1.54 17.20
C VAL A 210 -8.83 1.45 18.43
N THR A 211 -10.04 0.93 18.29
CA THR A 211 -10.90 0.65 19.44
C THR A 211 -11.31 -0.81 19.46
N PHE A 212 -11.70 -1.30 20.63
CA PHE A 212 -12.04 -2.71 20.84
C PHE A 212 -13.37 -2.83 21.57
N ASP A 213 -14.11 -3.90 21.29
CA ASP A 213 -15.25 -4.29 22.10
C ASP A 213 -14.82 -5.06 23.37
N ASP A 214 -15.81 -5.47 24.16
CA ASP A 214 -15.58 -6.18 25.42
C ASP A 214 -14.95 -7.58 25.22
N ASP A 215 -15.13 -8.18 24.04
CA ASP A 215 -14.58 -9.49 23.67
C ASP A 215 -13.18 -9.38 23.05
N GLY A 216 -12.70 -8.15 22.80
CA GLY A 216 -11.37 -7.87 22.25
C GLY A 216 -11.32 -7.83 20.72
N ALA A 217 -12.45 -7.93 20.03
CA ALA A 217 -12.51 -7.66 18.60
C ALA A 217 -12.42 -6.15 18.33
N VAL A 218 -11.96 -5.78 17.14
CA VAL A 218 -11.62 -4.41 16.77
C VAL A 218 -12.86 -3.71 16.22
N LEU A 219 -13.36 -2.69 16.91
CA LEU A 219 -14.51 -1.88 16.49
C LEU A 219 -14.08 -0.87 15.42
N ASP A 220 -13.21 0.07 15.79
CA ASP A 220 -12.62 1.03 14.87
C ASP A 220 -11.27 0.50 14.38
N PHE A 221 -11.24 -0.07 13.17
CA PHE A 221 -9.99 -0.49 12.55
C PHE A 221 -9.34 0.73 11.88
N HIS A 222 -8.44 1.41 12.60
CA HIS A 222 -7.65 2.54 12.10
C HIS A 222 -6.18 2.38 12.47
N LEU A 223 -5.39 1.91 11.51
CA LEU A 223 -3.95 1.73 11.68
C LEU A 223 -3.18 2.82 10.97
N GLU A 224 -2.11 3.31 11.59
CA GLU A 224 -1.24 4.32 11.02
C GLU A 224 0.21 3.81 10.89
N PHE A 225 0.69 3.71 9.65
CA PHE A 225 2.09 3.39 9.34
C PHE A 225 2.91 4.67 9.29
N ARG A 226 3.76 4.90 10.29
CA ARG A 226 4.51 6.16 10.45
C ARG A 226 5.94 6.10 9.98
N PHE A 227 6.43 4.95 9.56
CA PHE A 227 7.81 4.75 9.15
C PHE A 227 8.18 5.11 7.70
N PRO A 228 7.29 5.40 6.75
CA PRO A 228 7.72 5.86 5.42
C PRO A 228 8.33 7.26 5.47
N ASP A 229 9.52 7.49 4.92
CA ASP A 229 10.08 8.86 4.89
C ASP A 229 9.30 9.78 3.93
N ALA A 230 9.45 11.10 4.10
CA ALA A 230 8.87 12.08 3.18
C ALA A 230 9.22 11.76 1.72
N ASP A 231 8.17 11.71 0.90
CA ASP A 231 8.19 11.30 -0.48
C ASP A 231 7.47 12.35 -1.33
N LEU A 232 8.03 12.66 -2.49
CA LEU A 232 7.44 13.59 -3.45
C LEU A 232 7.17 12.93 -4.82
N SER A 233 7.24 11.59 -4.89
CA SER A 233 6.87 10.81 -6.07
C SER A 233 5.44 10.27 -5.94
N PRO A 234 4.47 10.78 -6.75
CA PRO A 234 3.14 10.18 -6.87
C PRO A 234 3.17 8.67 -7.05
N THR A 235 3.99 8.17 -7.99
CA THR A 235 4.05 6.73 -8.30
C THR A 235 4.50 5.92 -7.09
N SER A 236 5.51 6.38 -6.34
CA SER A 236 5.98 5.69 -5.15
C SER A 236 4.93 5.71 -4.03
N ILE A 237 4.26 6.84 -3.83
CA ILE A 237 3.25 7.00 -2.77
C ILE A 237 2.07 6.06 -3.01
N VAL A 238 1.55 6.02 -4.24
CA VAL A 238 0.45 5.13 -4.63
C VAL A 238 0.87 3.66 -4.50
N ALA A 239 2.07 3.30 -4.95
CA ALA A 239 2.54 1.92 -4.84
C ALA A 239 2.61 1.43 -3.37
N LYS A 240 3.04 2.30 -2.45
CA LYS A 240 3.05 2.02 -1.01
C LYS A 240 1.65 1.90 -0.39
N MET A 241 0.62 2.56 -0.93
CA MET A 241 -0.77 2.31 -0.48
C MET A 241 -1.17 0.85 -0.72
N PHE A 242 -0.85 0.34 -1.90
CA PHE A 242 -1.12 -1.05 -2.25
C PHE A 242 -0.25 -2.02 -1.45
N LEU A 243 0.98 -1.63 -1.06
CA LEU A 243 1.79 -2.40 -0.12
C LEU A 243 1.07 -2.58 1.23
N PHE A 244 0.56 -1.50 1.83
CA PHE A 244 -0.09 -1.58 3.14
C PHE A 244 -1.44 -2.29 3.09
N LEU A 245 -2.22 -2.09 2.02
CA LEU A 245 -3.42 -2.89 1.78
C LEU A 245 -3.06 -4.38 1.59
N ALA A 246 -1.98 -4.70 0.86
CA ALA A 246 -1.55 -6.08 0.67
C ALA A 246 -1.12 -6.74 1.98
N ILE A 247 -0.42 -6.03 2.85
CA ILE A 247 -0.05 -6.50 4.20
C ILE A 247 -1.30 -6.85 5.02
N LEU A 248 -2.32 -5.98 5.01
CA LEU A 248 -3.59 -6.24 5.69
C LEU A 248 -4.27 -7.50 5.15
N LEU A 249 -4.47 -7.60 3.84
CA LEU A 249 -5.15 -8.75 3.26
C LEU A 249 -4.33 -10.05 3.43
N LYS A 250 -3.00 -9.95 3.45
CA LYS A 250 -2.15 -11.10 3.76
C LYS A 250 -2.28 -11.54 5.21
N ALA A 251 -2.42 -10.60 6.15
CA ALA A 251 -2.67 -10.92 7.55
C ALA A 251 -4.00 -11.66 7.74
N VAL A 252 -5.04 -11.33 6.98
CA VAL A 252 -6.30 -12.10 6.96
C VAL A 252 -6.06 -13.54 6.53
N GLU A 253 -5.33 -13.77 5.43
CA GLU A 253 -5.01 -15.14 4.98
C GLU A 253 -4.26 -15.93 6.05
N MET A 254 -3.30 -15.30 6.73
CA MET A 254 -2.49 -15.94 7.76
C MET A 254 -3.28 -16.28 9.03
N SER A 255 -4.36 -15.54 9.29
CA SER A 255 -5.21 -15.73 10.47
C SER A 255 -5.96 -17.07 10.49
N GLN A 256 -5.94 -17.83 9.39
CA GLN A 256 -6.42 -19.21 9.36
C GLN A 256 -5.53 -20.18 10.16
N TYR A 257 -4.25 -19.83 10.32
CA TYR A 257 -3.25 -20.74 10.86
C TYR A 257 -2.83 -20.39 12.29
N GLY A 258 -3.20 -19.20 12.77
CA GLY A 258 -2.77 -18.63 14.04
C GLY A 258 -2.04 -17.30 13.83
N VAL A 259 -1.18 -16.95 14.80
CA VAL A 259 -0.38 -15.72 14.73
C VAL A 259 1.02 -16.02 14.19
N ILE A 260 1.40 -15.35 13.10
CA ILE A 260 2.73 -15.51 12.51
C ILE A 260 3.83 -15.08 13.51
N HIS A 261 4.86 -15.90 13.67
CA HIS A 261 6.04 -15.56 14.46
C HIS A 261 7.03 -14.71 13.65
N VAL A 262 7.74 -13.82 14.34
CA VAL A 262 8.78 -12.95 13.77
C VAL A 262 10.10 -13.65 13.37
N GLY A 263 10.18 -14.99 13.46
CA GLY A 263 11.40 -15.79 13.21
C GLY A 263 12.11 -16.27 14.48
N ARG A 264 13.17 -17.08 14.32
CA ARG A 264 13.93 -17.65 15.45
C ARG A 264 14.72 -16.57 16.19
N VAL A 265 15.13 -16.83 17.44
CA VAL A 265 15.82 -15.83 18.30
C VAL A 265 16.99 -15.13 17.60
N ARG A 266 17.86 -15.87 16.91
CA ARG A 266 19.01 -15.28 16.20
C ARG A 266 18.59 -14.39 15.03
N GLU A 267 17.64 -14.85 14.23
CA GLU A 267 17.09 -14.09 13.09
C GLU A 267 16.39 -12.82 13.56
N TRP A 268 15.61 -12.93 14.65
CA TRP A 268 14.93 -11.79 15.25
C TRP A 268 15.93 -10.75 15.78
N ARG A 269 16.97 -11.17 16.50
CA ARG A 269 18.04 -10.26 16.96
C ARG A 269 18.70 -9.55 15.79
N ARG A 270 19.01 -10.26 14.71
CA ARG A 270 19.56 -9.65 13.49
C ARG A 270 18.61 -8.61 12.89
N LYS A 271 17.30 -8.88 12.85
CA LYS A 271 16.32 -7.91 12.35
C LYS A 271 16.24 -6.64 13.21
N VAL A 272 16.33 -6.79 14.54
CA VAL A 272 16.40 -5.64 15.45
C VAL A 272 17.70 -4.84 15.23
N GLU A 273 18.85 -5.51 15.06
CA GLU A 273 20.12 -4.85 14.73
C GLU A 273 20.04 -4.06 13.42
N LEU A 274 19.50 -4.65 12.35
CA LEU A 274 19.30 -3.97 11.07
C LEU A 274 18.39 -2.75 11.21
N LEU A 275 17.32 -2.88 11.99
CA LEU A 275 16.38 -1.78 12.22
C LEU A 275 17.02 -0.67 13.06
N ASP A 276 17.87 -1.00 14.04
CA ASP A 276 18.70 -0.02 14.78
C ASP A 276 19.78 0.61 13.89
N MET A 277 20.22 -0.03 12.81
CA MET A 277 21.10 0.62 11.82
C MET A 277 20.35 1.59 10.91
N LEU A 278 19.08 1.30 10.58
CA LEU A 278 18.24 2.12 9.69
C LEU A 278 17.49 3.24 10.42
N SER A 279 17.06 3.01 11.65
CA SER A 279 16.25 3.93 12.45
C SER A 279 16.92 4.18 13.80
N ASN A 280 17.77 5.20 13.86
CA ASN A 280 18.51 5.53 15.07
C ASN A 280 18.59 7.03 15.30
N ASN A 281 19.59 7.40 16.10
CA ASN A 281 20.00 8.73 16.49
C ASN A 281 19.21 9.34 17.66
N ASP A 282 19.76 9.15 18.87
CA ASP A 282 19.39 9.88 20.10
C ASP A 282 20.14 11.22 20.25
N GLY A 283 20.86 11.66 19.21
CA GLY A 283 21.70 12.86 19.19
C GLY A 283 21.10 14.02 18.37
N ASN A 284 21.93 15.03 18.08
CA ASN A 284 21.50 16.29 17.46
C ASN A 284 21.22 16.20 15.94
N LEU A 285 21.46 15.05 15.29
CA LEU A 285 21.20 14.95 13.85
C LEU A 285 19.69 14.95 13.58
N ALA A 286 19.30 15.51 12.43
CA ALA A 286 17.91 15.46 11.95
C ALA A 286 17.58 14.15 11.24
N THR A 287 18.58 13.33 10.92
CA THR A 287 18.50 12.05 10.20
C THR A 287 18.90 10.88 11.12
N SER A 288 18.63 9.65 10.68
CA SER A 288 19.39 8.49 11.21
C SER A 288 20.82 8.54 10.68
N ASP A 289 21.77 8.00 11.45
CA ASP A 289 23.14 7.73 11.00
C ASP A 289 23.19 6.33 10.41
N THR A 290 23.30 6.27 9.08
CA THR A 290 23.36 5.01 8.33
C THR A 290 24.76 4.71 7.78
N SER A 291 25.80 5.40 8.29
CA SER A 291 27.20 5.21 7.85
C SER A 291 27.72 3.79 7.98
N ARG A 292 27.09 2.97 8.85
CA ARG A 292 27.46 1.56 9.08
C ARG A 292 26.77 0.58 8.14
N ILE A 293 25.87 1.04 7.27
CA ILE A 293 25.19 0.19 6.30
C ILE A 293 26.14 -0.07 5.12
N THR A 294 26.73 -1.27 5.09
CA THR A 294 27.63 -1.70 4.03
C THR A 294 26.86 -2.26 2.83
N PRO A 295 27.49 -2.45 1.66
CA PRO A 295 26.87 -3.11 0.52
C PRO A 295 26.29 -4.49 0.85
N GLU A 296 26.96 -5.29 1.69
CA GLU A 296 26.47 -6.61 2.11
C GLU A 296 25.19 -6.50 2.94
N ILE A 297 25.07 -5.46 3.77
CA ILE A 297 23.85 -5.18 4.54
C ILE A 297 22.73 -4.73 3.60
N ILE A 298 23.03 -3.92 2.58
CA ILE A 298 22.07 -3.55 1.53
C ILE A 298 21.54 -4.80 0.83
N ASP A 299 22.42 -5.74 0.47
CA ASP A 299 22.00 -6.98 -0.19
C ASP A 299 21.15 -7.89 0.73
N GLU A 300 21.44 -7.91 2.03
CA GLU A 300 20.59 -8.56 3.04
C GLU A 300 19.19 -7.92 3.11
N LEU A 301 19.12 -6.58 3.09
CA LEU A 301 17.86 -5.85 3.10
C LEU A 301 17.06 -6.08 1.81
N ARG A 302 17.71 -6.06 0.64
CA ARG A 302 17.10 -6.39 -0.67
C ARG A 302 16.52 -7.79 -0.68
N ALA A 303 17.27 -8.78 -0.17
CA ALA A 303 16.80 -10.16 -0.08
C ALA A 303 15.52 -10.28 0.77
N GLY A 304 15.47 -9.59 1.91
CA GLY A 304 14.24 -9.59 2.73
C GLY A 304 13.09 -8.76 2.14
N CYS A 305 13.37 -7.71 1.35
CA CYS A 305 12.34 -7.01 0.57
C CYS A 305 11.75 -7.92 -0.51
N ARG A 306 12.59 -8.67 -1.24
CA ARG A 306 12.12 -9.69 -2.21
C ARG A 306 11.28 -10.75 -1.52
N GLU A 307 11.71 -11.28 -0.37
CA GLU A 307 10.92 -12.25 0.40
C GLU A 307 9.54 -11.68 0.80
N LEU A 308 9.48 -10.42 1.25
CA LEU A 308 8.22 -9.74 1.56
C LEU A 308 7.34 -9.62 0.31
N LEU A 309 7.88 -9.15 -0.81
CA LEU A 309 7.10 -8.98 -2.03
C LEU A 309 6.63 -10.32 -2.61
N GLU A 310 7.45 -11.37 -2.57
CA GLU A 310 7.05 -12.74 -2.93
C GLU A 310 5.87 -13.22 -2.07
N LEU A 311 5.90 -12.95 -0.77
CA LEU A 311 4.81 -13.30 0.15
C LEU A 311 3.51 -12.57 -0.19
N LEU A 312 3.61 -11.31 -0.64
CA LEU A 312 2.47 -10.46 -0.99
C LEU A 312 2.01 -10.61 -2.45
N LYS A 313 2.83 -11.19 -3.34
CA LYS A 313 2.54 -11.32 -4.78
C LYS A 313 1.15 -11.89 -5.07
N PRO A 314 0.65 -12.95 -4.39
CA PRO A 314 -0.70 -13.46 -4.63
C PRO A 314 -1.81 -12.42 -4.38
N VAL A 315 -1.61 -11.48 -3.46
CA VAL A 315 -2.56 -10.40 -3.18
C VAL A 315 -2.51 -9.35 -4.31
N PHE A 316 -1.32 -9.02 -4.82
CA PHE A 316 -1.19 -8.13 -5.98
C PHE A 316 -1.78 -8.70 -7.27
N VAL A 317 -1.64 -10.01 -7.51
CA VAL A 317 -2.31 -10.70 -8.62
C VAL A 317 -3.82 -10.53 -8.52
N ARG A 318 -4.38 -10.61 -7.30
CA ARG A 318 -5.80 -10.35 -7.08
C ARG A 318 -6.18 -8.89 -7.38
N PHE A 319 -5.34 -7.91 -7.02
CA PHE A 319 -5.58 -6.50 -7.39
C PHE A 319 -5.61 -6.32 -8.91
N ALA A 320 -4.66 -6.89 -9.64
CA ALA A 320 -4.61 -6.82 -11.11
C ALA A 320 -5.84 -7.45 -11.79
N ARG A 321 -6.35 -8.56 -11.24
CA ARG A 321 -7.58 -9.18 -11.72
C ARG A 321 -8.80 -8.31 -11.45
N ALA A 322 -8.86 -7.71 -10.26
CA ALA A 322 -9.99 -6.88 -9.83
C ALA A 322 -10.04 -5.51 -10.51
N SER A 323 -8.91 -4.95 -10.97
CA SER A 323 -8.88 -3.72 -11.78
C SER A 323 -9.44 -3.94 -13.19
N GLY A 324 -9.70 -5.19 -13.57
CA GLY A 324 -10.24 -5.53 -14.88
C GLY A 324 -9.24 -5.25 -15.99
N GLU A 325 -7.93 -5.26 -15.71
CA GLU A 325 -6.85 -4.95 -16.67
C GLU A 325 -6.24 -6.20 -17.33
N GLY A 326 -6.66 -7.41 -16.93
CA GLY A 326 -6.23 -8.65 -17.60
C GLY A 326 -4.73 -8.94 -17.51
N SER A 327 -3.95 -8.10 -16.82
CA SER A 327 -2.55 -8.33 -16.53
C SER A 327 -2.40 -9.27 -15.34
N GLU A 328 -1.36 -10.11 -15.36
CA GLU A 328 -0.98 -10.90 -14.17
C GLU A 328 -0.25 -10.04 -13.12
N GLU A 329 0.20 -8.84 -13.51
CA GLU A 329 1.06 -7.98 -12.71
C GLU A 329 0.43 -6.59 -12.53
N HIS A 330 0.22 -6.21 -11.27
CA HIS A 330 -0.33 -4.91 -10.89
C HIS A 330 0.78 -3.84 -10.92
N PRO A 331 0.56 -2.63 -11.47
CA PRO A 331 1.62 -1.61 -11.60
C PRO A 331 2.36 -1.28 -10.29
N ALA A 332 1.63 -1.21 -9.17
CA ALA A 332 2.24 -1.01 -7.86
C ALA A 332 3.26 -2.12 -7.49
N PHE A 333 3.05 -3.37 -7.87
CA PHE A 333 3.98 -4.47 -7.60
C PHE A 333 5.32 -4.26 -8.34
N GLU A 334 5.27 -3.77 -9.57
CA GLU A 334 6.47 -3.50 -10.37
C GLU A 334 7.28 -2.33 -9.82
N VAL A 335 6.59 -1.28 -9.39
CA VAL A 335 7.21 -0.13 -8.71
C VAL A 335 7.86 -0.58 -7.40
N LEU A 336 7.14 -1.34 -6.57
CA LEU A 336 7.68 -1.87 -5.31
C LEU A 336 8.86 -2.82 -5.54
N SER A 337 8.84 -3.62 -6.59
CA SER A 337 9.94 -4.53 -6.95
C SER A 337 11.20 -3.75 -7.34
N LEU A 338 11.07 -2.62 -8.06
CA LEU A 338 12.19 -1.72 -8.31
C LEU A 338 12.70 -1.09 -7.00
N LEU A 339 11.79 -0.59 -6.15
CA LEU A 339 12.15 0.03 -4.88
C LEU A 339 12.72 -0.95 -3.85
N ALA A 340 12.43 -2.25 -3.97
CA ALA A 340 13.07 -3.29 -3.18
C ALA A 340 14.57 -3.41 -3.48
N GLU A 341 14.98 -3.19 -4.73
CA GLU A 341 16.38 -3.20 -5.16
C GLU A 341 17.06 -1.84 -4.97
N THR A 342 16.36 -0.76 -5.31
CA THR A 342 16.90 0.60 -5.26
C THR A 342 15.84 1.55 -4.70
N PRO A 343 15.66 1.62 -3.37
CA PRO A 343 14.69 2.52 -2.76
C PRO A 343 15.02 3.98 -3.06
N LEU A 344 14.05 4.87 -2.81
CA LEU A 344 14.19 6.30 -3.07
C LEU A 344 15.46 6.88 -2.43
N SER A 345 15.81 6.42 -1.23
CA SER A 345 17.03 6.87 -0.54
C SER A 345 18.31 6.63 -1.34
N LEU A 346 18.43 5.48 -2.01
CA LEU A 346 19.58 5.16 -2.85
C LEU A 346 19.54 5.93 -4.18
N LEU A 347 18.35 6.08 -4.79
CA LEU A 347 18.18 6.89 -6.00
C LEU A 347 18.57 8.36 -5.74
N ARG A 348 18.16 8.91 -4.60
CA ARG A 348 18.50 10.28 -4.19
C ARG A 348 19.97 10.41 -3.81
N ALA A 349 20.54 9.43 -3.12
CA ALA A 349 21.97 9.42 -2.80
C ALA A 349 22.85 9.37 -4.05
N SER A 350 22.35 8.82 -5.17
CA SER A 350 23.04 8.87 -6.46
C SER A 350 22.86 10.21 -7.21
N GLY A 351 22.22 11.21 -6.60
CA GLY A 351 22.04 12.54 -7.16
C GLY A 351 20.78 12.75 -8.00
N ARG A 352 19.87 11.77 -8.09
CA ARG A 352 18.62 11.94 -8.85
C ARG A 352 17.66 12.91 -8.16
N SER A 353 17.06 13.77 -8.95
CA SER A 353 15.97 14.65 -8.56
C SER A 353 14.64 13.90 -8.44
N TRP A 354 13.64 14.51 -7.79
CA TRP A 354 12.30 13.94 -7.68
C TRP A 354 11.63 13.72 -9.03
N SER A 355 11.83 14.62 -9.99
CA SER A 355 11.28 14.48 -11.35
C SER A 355 11.91 13.30 -12.11
N GLU A 356 13.22 13.09 -12.00
CA GLU A 356 13.90 11.94 -12.62
C GLU A 356 13.50 10.61 -11.96
N ILE A 357 13.28 10.62 -10.64
CA ILE A 357 12.76 9.47 -9.90
C ILE A 357 11.34 9.16 -10.35
N GLU A 358 10.46 10.16 -10.40
CA GLU A 358 9.07 9.97 -10.83
C GLU A 358 9.00 9.42 -12.24
N GLN A 359 9.79 9.96 -13.17
CA GLN A 359 9.88 9.43 -14.54
C GLN A 359 10.28 7.94 -14.55
N LEU A 360 11.34 7.56 -13.82
CA LEU A 360 11.80 6.17 -13.74
C LEU A 360 10.70 5.24 -13.20
N LEU A 361 9.99 5.66 -12.15
CA LEU A 361 8.95 4.86 -11.54
C LEU A 361 7.69 4.77 -12.42
N SER A 362 7.31 5.87 -13.06
CA SER A 362 6.20 5.93 -14.03
C SER A 362 6.47 5.02 -15.24
N GLU A 363 7.68 5.05 -15.80
CA GLU A 363 8.09 4.14 -16.87
C GLU A 363 7.99 2.68 -16.42
N ARG A 364 8.40 2.36 -15.19
CA ARG A 364 8.28 1.01 -14.64
C ARG A 364 6.82 0.58 -14.49
N ALA A 365 5.94 1.46 -14.01
CA ALA A 365 4.51 1.20 -13.87
C ALA A 365 3.83 0.99 -15.24
N ALA A 366 4.25 1.71 -16.27
CA ALA A 366 3.68 1.63 -17.61
C ALA A 366 4.02 0.33 -18.36
N ILE A 367 5.11 -0.37 -18.00
CA ILE A 367 5.49 -1.66 -18.61
C ILE A 367 4.35 -2.70 -18.49
N THR A 368 3.59 -2.65 -17.39
CA THR A 368 2.41 -3.52 -17.16
C THR A 368 1.12 -3.00 -17.81
N SER A 369 1.06 -1.71 -18.15
CA SER A 369 -0.09 -1.09 -18.83
C SER A 369 -0.14 -1.39 -20.33
N GLY A 370 0.87 -2.06 -20.89
CA GLY A 370 0.91 -2.50 -22.29
C GLY A 370 -0.20 -3.51 -22.69
N ASN A 371 -1.03 -3.94 -21.74
CA ASN A 371 -2.20 -4.81 -21.93
C ASN A 371 -3.53 -4.08 -21.68
N GLU A 372 -3.60 -2.75 -21.83
CA GLU A 372 -4.88 -2.03 -21.74
C GLU A 372 -5.97 -2.71 -22.59
N TRP A 373 -7.11 -3.01 -21.96
CA TRP A 373 -8.32 -3.37 -22.69
C TRP A 373 -8.70 -2.18 -23.55
N ASP A 374 -8.49 -2.33 -24.85
CA ASP A 374 -8.81 -1.30 -25.80
C ASP A 374 -10.34 -1.11 -25.91
N LYS A 375 -10.78 -0.21 -26.79
CA LYS A 375 -12.20 0.07 -26.95
C LYS A 375 -13.00 -1.16 -27.41
N SER A 376 -12.41 -2.04 -28.20
CA SER A 376 -13.06 -3.25 -28.70
C SER A 376 -13.18 -4.31 -27.62
N ASP A 377 -12.18 -4.40 -26.75
CA ASP A 377 -12.19 -5.24 -25.55
C ASP A 377 -13.32 -4.85 -24.60
N ARG A 378 -13.45 -3.56 -24.30
CA ARG A 378 -14.52 -3.04 -23.43
C ARG A 378 -15.90 -3.27 -24.04
N ARG A 379 -16.03 -3.15 -25.37
CA ARG A 379 -17.28 -3.47 -26.07
C ARG A 379 -17.59 -4.97 -26.05
N LEU A 380 -16.59 -5.83 -26.20
CA LEU A 380 -16.77 -7.28 -26.11
C LEU A 380 -17.20 -7.70 -24.70
N ILE A 381 -16.55 -7.18 -23.67
CA ILE A 381 -16.92 -7.40 -22.26
C ILE A 381 -18.37 -6.97 -22.04
N ARG A 382 -18.72 -5.75 -22.44
CA ARG A 382 -20.07 -5.22 -22.33
C ARG A 382 -21.09 -6.11 -23.06
N ALA A 383 -20.79 -6.55 -24.28
CA ALA A 383 -21.70 -7.38 -25.07
C ALA A 383 -22.00 -8.72 -24.38
N ILE A 384 -21.00 -9.30 -23.70
CA ILE A 384 -21.13 -10.53 -22.92
C ILE A 384 -21.91 -10.25 -21.61
N GLU A 385 -21.53 -9.22 -20.85
CA GLU A 385 -22.14 -8.89 -19.56
C GLU A 385 -23.61 -8.50 -19.67
N LEU A 386 -23.95 -7.71 -20.69
CA LEU A 386 -25.31 -7.25 -20.95
C LEU A 386 -26.11 -8.22 -21.82
N ALA A 387 -25.52 -9.37 -22.17
CA ALA A 387 -26.11 -10.35 -23.08
C ALA A 387 -26.67 -9.69 -24.37
N GLU A 388 -25.92 -8.77 -24.97
CA GLU A 388 -26.37 -8.03 -26.17
C GLU A 388 -26.48 -8.96 -27.39
N LEU A 389 -25.79 -10.10 -27.37
CA LEU A 389 -25.78 -11.11 -28.43
C LEU A 389 -26.34 -12.44 -27.90
N THR A 390 -27.65 -12.66 -28.01
CA THR A 390 -28.35 -13.87 -27.52
C THR A 390 -29.04 -14.65 -28.65
N GLY A 391 -29.54 -15.85 -28.37
CA GLY A 391 -30.35 -16.64 -29.30
C GLY A 391 -29.53 -17.35 -30.39
N HIS A 392 -28.21 -17.44 -30.23
CA HIS A 392 -27.35 -18.13 -31.17
C HIS A 392 -27.36 -19.64 -30.89
N THR A 393 -27.38 -20.45 -31.94
CA THR A 393 -27.52 -21.92 -31.83
C THR A 393 -26.24 -22.63 -31.41
N ALA A 394 -25.08 -21.98 -31.56
CA ALA A 394 -23.78 -22.53 -31.22
C ALA A 394 -22.76 -21.41 -30.92
N PRO A 395 -21.69 -21.72 -30.16
CA PRO A 395 -20.61 -20.78 -29.86
C PRO A 395 -19.99 -20.14 -31.11
N GLU A 396 -19.79 -20.91 -32.17
CA GLU A 396 -19.18 -20.42 -33.40
C GLU A 396 -20.05 -19.39 -34.12
N ALA A 397 -21.38 -19.56 -34.12
CA ALA A 397 -22.30 -18.57 -34.68
C ALA A 397 -22.24 -17.25 -33.90
N TRP A 398 -22.14 -17.34 -32.57
CA TRP A 398 -21.97 -16.18 -31.69
C TRP A 398 -20.63 -15.48 -31.93
N LYS A 399 -19.52 -16.23 -32.06
CA LYS A 399 -18.20 -15.68 -32.35
C LYS A 399 -18.18 -14.92 -33.68
N TRP A 400 -18.80 -15.46 -34.72
CA TRP A 400 -18.91 -14.78 -36.02
C TRP A 400 -19.65 -13.45 -35.91
N GLU A 401 -20.75 -13.41 -35.18
CA GLU A 401 -21.54 -12.20 -34.97
C GLU A 401 -20.78 -11.17 -34.13
N ALA A 402 -20.16 -11.61 -33.03
CA ALA A 402 -19.34 -10.76 -32.17
C ALA A 402 -18.14 -10.16 -32.92
N ALA A 403 -17.45 -10.95 -33.75
CA ALA A 403 -16.34 -10.47 -34.58
C ALA A 403 -16.82 -9.38 -35.54
N ARG A 404 -17.99 -9.57 -36.17
CA ARG A 404 -18.58 -8.59 -37.10
C ARG A 404 -18.94 -7.27 -36.40
N GLU A 405 -19.67 -7.34 -35.28
CA GLU A 405 -20.13 -6.16 -34.52
C GLU A 405 -18.98 -5.31 -33.93
N LEU A 406 -17.86 -5.98 -33.66
CA LEU A 406 -16.66 -5.37 -33.09
C LEU A 406 -15.61 -5.01 -34.14
N PHE A 407 -15.85 -5.30 -35.42
CA PHE A 407 -14.90 -5.12 -36.53
C PHE A 407 -13.55 -5.82 -36.27
N LEU A 408 -13.61 -7.04 -35.72
CA LEU A 408 -12.47 -7.88 -35.42
C LEU A 408 -12.35 -9.03 -36.43
N THR A 409 -11.14 -9.47 -36.71
CA THR A 409 -10.92 -10.76 -37.36
C THR A 409 -11.23 -11.91 -36.40
N PRO A 410 -11.56 -13.12 -36.89
CA PRO A 410 -11.80 -14.28 -36.03
C PRO A 410 -10.62 -14.59 -35.09
N GLN A 411 -9.37 -14.44 -35.58
CA GLN A 411 -8.16 -14.67 -34.78
C GLN A 411 -8.00 -13.65 -33.66
N GLU A 412 -8.32 -12.39 -33.91
CA GLU A 412 -8.30 -11.35 -32.87
C GLU A 412 -9.39 -11.58 -31.82
N LEU A 413 -10.58 -12.00 -32.25
CA LEU A 413 -11.65 -12.34 -31.32
C LEU A 413 -11.27 -13.56 -30.45
N GLU A 414 -10.73 -14.62 -31.04
CA GLU A 414 -10.32 -15.83 -30.32
C GLU A 414 -9.31 -15.49 -29.22
N LYS A 415 -8.27 -14.71 -29.56
CA LYS A 415 -7.24 -14.25 -28.61
C LYS A 415 -7.84 -13.40 -27.49
N ARG A 416 -8.82 -12.56 -27.80
CA ARG A 416 -9.53 -11.75 -26.79
C ARG A 416 -10.43 -12.62 -25.91
N LEU A 417 -11.13 -13.60 -26.46
CA LEU A 417 -11.93 -14.56 -25.70
C LEU A 417 -11.06 -15.43 -24.81
N GLU A 418 -9.91 -15.91 -25.25
CA GLU A 418 -8.93 -16.60 -24.41
C GLU A 418 -8.45 -15.73 -23.24
N ARG A 419 -8.20 -14.44 -23.51
CA ARG A 419 -7.84 -13.47 -22.46
C ARG A 419 -8.99 -13.21 -21.48
N LEU A 420 -10.23 -13.17 -21.97
CA LEU A 420 -11.42 -12.99 -21.14
C LEU A 420 -11.73 -14.25 -20.30
N ASP A 421 -11.51 -15.44 -20.87
CA ASP A 421 -11.66 -16.71 -20.19
C ASP A 421 -10.65 -16.85 -19.04
N SER A 422 -9.39 -16.49 -19.29
CA SER A 422 -8.36 -16.47 -18.24
C SER A 422 -8.62 -15.40 -17.17
N TRP A 423 -9.27 -14.29 -17.52
CA TRP A 423 -9.58 -13.20 -16.60
C TRP A 423 -10.74 -13.54 -15.65
N ARG A 424 -11.89 -14.00 -16.18
CA ARG A 424 -13.14 -14.13 -15.39
C ARG A 424 -13.89 -15.43 -15.62
N GLY A 425 -13.30 -16.36 -16.37
CA GLY A 425 -13.95 -17.58 -16.82
C GLY A 425 -15.08 -17.27 -17.79
N LEU A 426 -14.98 -17.83 -19.00
CA LEU A 426 -16.04 -17.75 -19.99
C LEU A 426 -16.70 -19.11 -20.14
N LYS A 427 -18.03 -19.08 -20.26
CA LYS A 427 -18.81 -20.27 -20.54
C LYS A 427 -19.88 -19.97 -21.56
N TRP A 428 -20.11 -20.93 -22.44
CA TRP A 428 -21.28 -20.94 -23.29
C TRP A 428 -22.54 -21.33 -22.49
N ASP A 429 -23.54 -20.46 -22.50
CA ASP A 429 -24.88 -20.76 -22.01
C ASP A 429 -25.78 -21.19 -23.18
N ALA A 430 -26.09 -22.48 -23.24
CA ALA A 430 -26.92 -23.03 -24.31
C ALA A 430 -28.41 -22.64 -24.20
N GLY A 431 -28.89 -22.25 -23.01
CA GLY A 431 -30.28 -21.82 -22.80
C GLY A 431 -30.52 -20.41 -23.33
N LEU A 432 -29.55 -19.52 -23.14
CA LEU A 432 -29.58 -18.14 -23.64
C LEU A 432 -29.01 -18.01 -25.05
N GLY A 433 -28.22 -18.99 -25.50
CA GLY A 433 -27.51 -18.94 -26.78
C GLY A 433 -26.48 -17.81 -26.82
N THR A 434 -25.67 -17.69 -25.77
CA THR A 434 -24.67 -16.62 -25.60
C THR A 434 -23.48 -17.05 -24.73
N MET A 435 -22.42 -16.24 -24.73
CA MET A 435 -21.31 -16.37 -23.77
C MET A 435 -21.65 -15.64 -22.46
N VAL A 436 -21.27 -16.21 -21.33
CA VAL A 436 -21.44 -15.62 -19.99
C VAL A 436 -20.16 -15.74 -19.17
N PHE A 437 -19.97 -14.82 -18.22
CA PHE A 437 -18.88 -14.90 -17.24
C PHE A 437 -19.23 -15.80 -16.05
N LEU A 438 -18.25 -16.53 -15.53
CA LEU A 438 -18.44 -17.50 -14.45
C LEU A 438 -18.35 -16.94 -13.03
N GLY A 439 -17.86 -15.71 -12.86
CA GLY A 439 -17.77 -15.02 -11.58
C GLY A 439 -16.35 -14.85 -11.08
#